data_AF-A0A357LGL9-F1
#
_entry.id   AF-A0A357LGL9-F1
#
_cell.length_a   1.000
_cell.length_b   1.000
_cell.length_c   1.000
_cell.angle_alpha   90.00
_cell.angle_beta   90.00
_cell.angle_gamma   90.00
#
_symmetry.space_group_name_H-M   'P 1'
#
loop_
_entity.id
_entity.type
_entity.pdbx_description
1 polymer ?
#
loop_
_entity_poly.entity_id
_entity_poly.type
_entity_poly.pdbx_seq_one_letter_code
_entity_poly.pdbx_strand_id
1 'polypeptide(L)'
;LRPIADAGQDVRIFVQDDVKVSVPLPARMVALMVAVLESMAERIPISLVPHDAELTTQQAADFLNVSRPFLVGLLDQGLIDHRKVGSHRRVRYGDLLAYETKSKKDGRAAIEAMIEEARRLGLE
;
A
#
# COMPACT_ATOMS: atom_id res chain seq x y z
N LEU A 1 12.39 19.27 7.55
CA LEU A 1 11.70 18.86 6.29
C LEU A 1 10.18 18.85 6.43
N ARG A 2 9.62 18.43 7.58
CA ARG A 2 8.16 18.40 7.83
C ARG A 2 7.41 19.70 7.45
N PRO A 3 7.84 20.91 7.90
CA PRO A 3 7.11 22.14 7.56
C PRO A 3 7.08 22.45 6.05
N ILE A 4 8.10 22.01 5.31
CA ILE A 4 8.21 22.21 3.86
C ILE A 4 7.32 21.21 3.12
N ALA A 5 7.26 19.97 3.60
CA ALA A 5 6.34 18.95 3.09
C ALA A 5 4.88 19.36 3.29
N ASP A 6 4.54 19.86 4.48
CA ASP A 6 3.17 20.29 4.83
C ASP A 6 2.74 21.52 4.01
N ALA A 7 3.69 22.41 3.68
CA ALA A 7 3.46 23.56 2.81
C ALA A 7 3.31 23.19 1.32
N GLY A 8 3.55 21.94 0.94
CA GLY A 8 3.44 21.48 -0.45
C GLY A 8 4.44 22.17 -1.39
N GLN A 9 5.62 22.52 -0.89
CA GLN A 9 6.62 23.28 -1.65
C GLN A 9 7.64 22.36 -2.32
N ASP A 10 7.98 22.71 -3.56
CA ASP A 10 9.11 22.09 -4.26
C ASP A 10 10.43 22.58 -3.64
N VAL A 11 11.40 21.66 -3.53
CA VAL A 11 12.73 21.99 -2.99
C VAL A 11 13.81 21.64 -4.00
N ARG A 12 14.99 22.21 -3.78
CA ARG A 12 16.19 21.86 -4.54
C ARG A 12 17.19 21.26 -3.57
N ILE A 13 17.68 20.05 -3.87
CA ILE A 13 18.72 19.39 -3.09
C ILE A 13 20.08 19.66 -3.72
N PHE A 14 21.10 19.82 -2.88
CA PHE A 14 22.50 20.00 -3.28
C PHE A 14 23.32 18.83 -2.76
N VAL A 15 24.26 18.33 -3.56
CA VAL A 15 25.20 17.29 -3.12
C VAL A 15 26.30 17.96 -2.30
N GLN A 16 26.57 17.45 -1.10
CA GLN A 16 27.51 18.06 -0.15
C GLN A 16 28.92 18.25 -0.76
N ASP A 17 29.36 17.32 -1.60
CA ASP A 17 30.68 17.35 -2.24
C ASP A 17 30.69 18.04 -3.62
N ASP A 18 29.53 18.39 -4.18
CA ASP A 18 29.42 19.13 -5.44
C ASP A 18 28.17 20.02 -5.47
N VAL A 19 28.32 21.25 -5.00
CA VAL A 19 27.26 22.26 -4.91
C VAL A 19 26.75 22.70 -6.30
N LYS A 20 27.46 22.36 -7.40
CA LYS A 20 26.99 22.65 -8.76
C LYS A 20 25.90 21.67 -9.22
N VAL A 21 25.78 20.51 -8.57
CA VAL A 21 24.73 19.55 -8.85
C VAL A 21 23.53 19.87 -7.96
N SER A 22 22.51 20.44 -8.57
CA SER A 22 21.24 20.75 -7.91
C SER A 22 20.10 19.99 -8.58
N VAL A 23 19.33 19.23 -7.79
CA VAL A 23 18.23 18.41 -8.32
C VAL A 23 16.89 18.99 -7.84
N PRO A 24 15.96 19.32 -8.74
CA PRO A 24 14.61 19.73 -8.35
C PRO A 24 13.85 18.53 -7.79
N LEU A 25 13.18 18.75 -6.67
CA LEU A 25 12.44 17.72 -5.95
C LEU A 25 10.99 18.19 -5.75
N PRO A 26 10.01 17.53 -6.39
CA PRO A 26 8.61 17.90 -6.25
C PRO A 26 8.10 17.75 -4.82
N ALA A 27 7.14 18.57 -4.42
CA ALA A 27 6.52 18.57 -3.09
C ALA A 27 6.08 17.18 -2.61
N ARG A 28 5.48 16.36 -3.49
CA ARG A 28 5.08 14.98 -3.17
C ARG A 28 6.27 14.10 -2.77
N MET A 29 7.43 14.30 -3.37
CA MET A 29 8.63 13.55 -3.03
C MET A 29 9.22 14.00 -1.70
N VAL A 30 9.11 15.29 -1.36
CA VAL A 30 9.49 15.81 -0.03
C VAL A 30 8.65 15.14 1.07
N ALA A 31 7.34 15.03 0.87
CA ALA A 31 6.46 14.34 1.81
C ALA A 31 6.83 12.86 1.98
N LEU A 32 7.13 12.16 0.87
CA LEU A 32 7.59 10.77 0.92
C LEU A 32 8.92 10.65 1.70
N MET A 33 9.88 11.53 1.43
CA MET A 33 11.16 11.53 2.15
C MET A 33 10.97 11.71 3.65
N VAL A 34 10.08 12.62 4.07
CA VAL A 34 9.79 12.81 5.49
C VAL A 34 9.25 11.53 6.12
N ALA A 35 8.26 10.88 5.49
CA ALA A 35 7.69 9.63 5.99
C ALA A 35 8.73 8.51 6.10
N VAL A 36 9.63 8.40 5.12
CA VAL A 36 10.73 7.42 5.14
C VAL A 36 11.71 7.72 6.28
N LEU A 37 12.13 8.96 6.44
CA LEU A 37 13.07 9.38 7.49
C LEU A 37 12.49 9.17 8.89
N GLU A 38 11.19 9.45 9.08
CA GLU A 38 10.49 9.20 10.35
C GLU A 38 10.45 7.71 10.67
N SER A 39 10.06 6.88 9.70
CA SER A 39 10.03 5.43 9.86
C SER A 39 11.43 4.87 10.18
N MET A 40 12.49 5.40 9.56
CA MET A 40 13.87 5.02 9.89
C MET A 40 14.26 5.43 11.32
N ALA A 41 13.87 6.63 11.76
CA ALA A 41 14.13 7.11 13.13
C ALA A 41 13.44 6.22 14.18
N GLU A 42 12.24 5.73 13.86
CA GLU A 42 11.46 4.83 14.71
C GLU A 42 11.91 3.35 14.59
N ARG A 43 12.89 3.05 13.73
CA ARG A 43 13.34 1.69 13.39
C ARG A 43 12.22 0.80 12.84
N ILE A 44 11.23 1.41 12.18
CA ILE A 44 10.16 0.70 11.48
C ILE A 44 10.72 0.22 10.13
N PRO A 45 10.61 -1.09 9.79
CA PRO A 45 11.02 -1.61 8.49
C PRO A 45 10.19 -0.99 7.34
N ILE A 46 10.87 -0.60 6.27
CA ILE A 46 10.24 -0.03 5.06
C ILE A 46 10.66 -0.84 3.85
N SER A 47 9.74 -1.06 2.90
CA SER A 47 10.02 -1.71 1.63
C SER A 47 9.49 -0.86 0.48
N LEU A 48 10.29 -0.73 -0.58
CA LEU A 48 9.86 -0.11 -1.84
C LEU A 48 9.49 -1.22 -2.82
N VAL A 49 8.21 -1.30 -3.18
CA VAL A 49 7.70 -2.33 -4.09
C VAL A 49 7.19 -1.63 -5.36
N PRO A 50 7.82 -1.87 -6.53
CA PRO A 50 7.30 -1.38 -7.81
C PRO A 50 5.87 -1.88 -8.06
N HIS A 51 5.03 -1.05 -8.67
CA HIS A 51 3.63 -1.41 -8.94
C HIS A 51 3.48 -2.70 -9.75
N ASP A 52 4.37 -2.90 -10.74
CA ASP A 52 4.36 -4.07 -11.62
C ASP A 52 5.19 -5.23 -11.07
N ALA A 53 5.70 -5.11 -9.85
CA ALA A 53 6.42 -6.18 -9.20
C ALA A 53 5.50 -7.39 -9.00
N GLU A 54 6.06 -8.56 -9.27
CA GLU A 54 5.38 -9.82 -9.04
C GLU A 54 5.80 -10.41 -7.70
N LEU A 55 4.80 -10.65 -6.86
CA LEU A 55 4.97 -11.18 -5.53
C LEU A 55 4.70 -12.68 -5.52
N THR A 56 5.46 -13.37 -4.66
CA THR A 56 5.12 -14.75 -4.28
C THR A 56 3.82 -14.78 -3.50
N THR A 57 3.17 -15.95 -3.42
CA THR A 57 1.96 -16.13 -2.60
C THR A 57 2.21 -15.84 -1.11
N GLN A 58 3.45 -15.97 -0.63
CA GLN A 58 3.75 -15.62 0.75
C GLN A 58 3.75 -14.11 0.92
N GLN A 59 4.54 -13.39 0.11
CA GLN A 59 4.61 -11.93 0.14
C GLN A 59 3.24 -11.27 -0.08
N ALA A 60 2.43 -11.83 -0.97
CA ALA A 60 1.08 -11.36 -1.23
C ALA A 60 0.15 -11.56 -0.01
N ALA A 61 0.31 -12.66 0.73
CA ALA A 61 -0.47 -12.95 1.92
C ALA A 61 -0.05 -12.04 3.08
N ASP A 62 1.27 -11.84 3.24
CA ASP A 62 1.84 -10.92 4.22
C ASP A 62 1.36 -9.48 3.94
N PHE A 63 1.31 -9.07 2.66
CA PHE A 63 0.81 -7.76 2.26
C PHE A 63 -0.67 -7.55 2.62
N LEU A 64 -1.53 -8.53 2.34
CA LEU A 64 -2.95 -8.45 2.70
C LEU A 64 -3.21 -8.72 4.20
N ASN A 65 -2.15 -9.02 4.97
CA ASN A 65 -2.23 -9.40 6.38
C ASN A 65 -3.19 -10.58 6.63
N VAL A 66 -3.12 -11.61 5.79
CA VAL A 66 -3.95 -12.82 5.85
C VAL A 66 -3.07 -14.07 5.84
N SER A 67 -3.66 -15.22 6.16
CA SER A 67 -2.96 -16.48 6.03
C SER A 67 -2.74 -16.84 4.55
N ARG A 68 -1.60 -17.48 4.25
CA ARG A 68 -1.32 -17.98 2.89
C ARG A 68 -2.40 -18.92 2.34
N PRO A 69 -2.97 -19.87 3.11
CA PRO A 69 -4.07 -20.69 2.63
C PRO A 69 -5.30 -19.87 2.21
N PHE A 70 -5.63 -18.82 2.97
CA PHE A 70 -6.74 -17.93 2.62
C PHE A 70 -6.47 -17.22 1.28
N LEU A 71 -5.29 -16.64 1.10
CA LEU A 71 -4.91 -16.04 -0.17
C LEU A 71 -5.01 -17.05 -1.32
N VAL A 72 -4.49 -18.26 -1.14
CA VAL A 72 -4.54 -19.32 -2.17
C VAL A 72 -5.98 -19.60 -2.59
N GLY A 73 -6.93 -19.64 -1.65
CA GLY A 73 -8.35 -19.76 -1.93
C GLY A 73 -8.90 -18.61 -2.79
N LEU A 74 -8.50 -17.37 -2.52
CA LEU A 74 -8.88 -16.21 -3.35
C LEU A 74 -8.35 -16.33 -4.79
N LEU A 75 -7.10 -16.81 -4.94
CA LEU A 75 -6.50 -17.03 -6.26
C LEU A 75 -7.20 -18.15 -7.02
N ASP A 76 -7.60 -19.22 -6.33
CA ASP A 76 -8.32 -20.37 -6.92
C ASP A 76 -9.74 -19.98 -7.36
N GLN A 77 -10.38 -19.07 -6.63
CA GLN A 77 -11.69 -18.50 -6.96
C GLN A 77 -11.63 -17.44 -8.09
N GLY A 78 -10.42 -17.04 -8.52
CA GLY A 78 -10.25 -16.00 -9.53
C GLY A 78 -10.61 -14.59 -9.04
N LEU A 79 -10.62 -14.37 -7.71
CA LEU A 79 -10.91 -13.05 -7.13
C LEU A 79 -9.72 -12.09 -7.22
N ILE A 80 -8.51 -12.63 -7.39
CA ILE A 80 -7.29 -11.88 -7.63
C ILE A 80 -6.56 -12.54 -8.80
N ASP A 81 -6.22 -11.74 -9.80
CA ASP A 81 -5.49 -12.21 -10.97
C ASP A 81 -4.10 -12.70 -10.57
N HIS A 82 -3.68 -13.80 -11.18
CA HIS A 82 -2.36 -14.37 -10.96
C HIS A 82 -1.87 -15.07 -12.21
N ARG A 83 -0.55 -15.21 -12.32
CA ARG A 83 0.10 -16.02 -13.35
C ARG A 83 0.82 -17.20 -12.71
N LYS A 84 1.04 -18.24 -13.50
CA LYS A 84 1.95 -19.34 -13.15
C LYS A 84 3.31 -19.13 -13.78
N VAL A 85 4.36 -19.39 -13.01
CA VAL A 85 5.76 -19.44 -13.45
C VAL A 85 6.30 -20.81 -13.05
N GLY A 86 6.31 -21.73 -14.01
CA GLY A 86 6.45 -23.17 -13.71
C GLY A 86 5.34 -23.63 -12.78
N SER A 87 5.72 -24.23 -11.64
CA SER A 87 4.77 -24.71 -10.63
C SER A 87 4.32 -23.65 -9.62
N HIS A 88 4.91 -22.46 -9.62
CA HIS A 88 4.63 -21.42 -8.62
C HIS A 88 3.69 -20.34 -9.15
N ARG A 89 2.84 -19.80 -8.28
CA ARG A 89 2.02 -18.63 -8.58
C ARG A 89 2.81 -17.34 -8.35
N ARG A 90 2.49 -16.32 -9.14
CA ARG A 90 2.95 -14.93 -9.00
C ARG A 90 1.75 -14.02 -9.13
N VAL A 91 1.67 -13.03 -8.25
CA VAL A 91 0.57 -12.05 -8.18
C VAL A 91 1.18 -10.67 -8.36
N ARG A 92 0.64 -9.84 -9.25
CA ARG A 92 1.14 -8.47 -9.38
C ARG A 92 0.69 -7.65 -8.18
N TYR A 93 1.55 -6.75 -7.74
CA TYR A 93 1.22 -5.88 -6.61
C TYR A 93 0.00 -4.99 -6.88
N GLY A 94 -0.14 -4.49 -8.12
CA GLY A 94 -1.34 -3.74 -8.54
C GLY A 94 -2.65 -4.51 -8.36
N ASP A 95 -2.68 -5.81 -8.66
CA ASP A 95 -3.88 -6.65 -8.53
C ASP A 95 -4.26 -6.85 -7.05
N LEU A 96 -3.25 -6.96 -6.17
CA LEU A 96 -3.45 -7.03 -4.72
C LEU A 96 -4.02 -5.73 -4.16
N LEU A 97 -3.50 -4.58 -4.60
CA LEU A 97 -4.02 -3.26 -4.20
C LEU A 97 -5.47 -3.07 -4.63
N ALA A 98 -5.82 -3.48 -5.85
CA ALA A 98 -7.16 -3.40 -6.37
C ALA A 98 -8.14 -4.24 -5.53
N TYR A 99 -7.74 -5.48 -5.20
CA TYR A 99 -8.52 -6.34 -4.32
C TYR A 99 -8.69 -5.76 -2.91
N GLU A 100 -7.61 -5.29 -2.28
CA GLU A 100 -7.66 -4.72 -0.92
C GLU A 100 -8.60 -3.50 -0.87
N THR A 101 -8.50 -2.62 -1.86
CA THR A 101 -9.35 -1.42 -1.98
C THR A 101 -10.83 -1.80 -2.11
N LYS A 102 -11.13 -2.78 -2.96
CA LYS A 102 -12.50 -3.30 -3.12
C LYS A 102 -13.00 -3.92 -1.81
N SER A 103 -12.22 -4.80 -1.18
CA SER A 103 -12.59 -5.47 0.07
C SER A 103 -12.86 -4.48 1.21
N LYS A 104 -12.05 -3.42 1.34
CA LYS A 104 -12.28 -2.34 2.33
C LYS A 104 -13.58 -1.59 2.06
N LYS A 105 -13.89 -1.31 0.79
CA LYS A 105 -15.14 -0.66 0.39
C LYS A 105 -16.35 -1.52 0.73
N ASP A 106 -16.31 -2.80 0.38
CA ASP A 106 -17.39 -3.76 0.63
C ASP A 106 -17.62 -3.95 2.14
N GLY A 107 -16.54 -4.04 2.92
CA GLY A 107 -16.62 -4.11 4.39
C GLY A 107 -17.28 -2.89 5.03
N ARG A 108 -16.95 -1.67 4.57
CA ARG A 108 -17.61 -0.44 5.05
C ARG A 108 -19.10 -0.44 4.74
N ALA A 109 -19.49 -0.84 3.53
CA ALA A 109 -20.89 -0.91 3.13
C ALA A 109 -21.68 -1.94 3.97
N ALA A 110 -21.07 -3.07 4.31
CA ALA A 110 -21.70 -4.08 5.17
C ALA A 110 -21.94 -3.58 6.59
N ILE A 111 -20.96 -2.86 7.17
CA ILE A 111 -21.11 -2.25 8.50
C ILE A 111 -22.22 -1.20 8.49
N GLU A 112 -22.28 -0.35 7.46
CA GLU A 112 -23.33 0.66 7.31
C GLU A 112 -24.72 0.01 7.21
N ALA A 113 -24.85 -1.08 6.44
CA ALA A 113 -26.08 -1.86 6.37
C ALA A 113 -26.47 -2.48 7.73
N MET A 114 -25.50 -2.97 8.52
CA MET A 114 -25.76 -3.48 9.88
C MET A 114 -26.27 -2.39 10.82
N ILE A 115 -25.72 -1.18 10.73
CA ILE A 115 -26.16 -0.03 11.56
C ILE A 115 -27.58 0.38 11.21
N GLU A 116 -27.90 0.51 9.91
CA GLU A 116 -29.26 0.84 9.48
C GLU A 116 -30.28 -0.23 9.90
N GLU A 117 -29.89 -1.50 9.83
CA GLU A 117 -30.73 -2.60 10.31
C GLU A 117 -30.93 -2.55 11.83
N ALA A 118 -29.88 -2.28 12.61
CA ALA A 118 -29.99 -2.12 14.06
C ALA A 118 -30.90 -0.95 14.44
N ARG A 119 -30.82 0.18 13.72
CA ARG A 119 -31.73 1.33 13.90
C ARG A 119 -33.17 0.98 13.55
N ARG A 120 -33.39 0.24 12.46
CA ARG A 120 -34.73 -0.26 12.07
C ARG A 120 -35.34 -1.16 13.15
N LEU A 121 -34.51 -1.97 13.81
CA LEU A 121 -34.92 -2.88 14.87
C LEU A 121 -34.99 -2.20 16.26
N GLY A 122 -34.61 -0.93 16.37
CA GLY A 122 -34.65 -0.17 17.63
C GLY A 122 -33.62 -0.63 18.66
N LEU A 123 -32.46 -1.13 18.22
CA LEU A 123 -31.37 -1.64 19.08
C LEU A 123 -30.27 -0.60 19.36
N GLU A 124 -30.56 0.70 19.23
CA GLU A 124 -29.63 1.80 19.57
C GLU A 124 -29.73 2.22 21.05
#